data_AF-A0A838WD06-F1
#
_entry.id   AF-A0A838WD06-F1
#
_cell.length_a   1.000
_cell.length_b   1.000
_cell.length_c   1.000
_cell.angle_alpha   90.00
_cell.angle_beta   90.00
_cell.angle_gamma   90.00
#
_symmetry.space_group_name_H-M   'P 1'
#
loop_
_entity.id
_entity.type
_entity.pdbx_description
1 polymer ?
#
loop_
_entity_poly.entity_id
_entity_poly.type
_entity_poly.pdbx_seq_one_letter_code
_entity_poly.pdbx_strand_id
1 'polypeptide(L)'
;MAERNQQVLDFVRQELEKEPNLPSRPLYDQAQEIDPSIGNLSPNQFQGSYFLPIKRERSARAKKAGEAPASGAKRKKSSTPQRRTGAAPESAAAPESRAQQAGERALDPRQVRNVFLQFARDFAVAESRSEIVEMLSKVDDYVDQVVKQGR
;
A
#
# COMPACT_ATOMS: atom_id res chain seq x y z
N MET A 1 -22.67 -1.64 -13.68
CA MET A 1 -21.90 -0.46 -13.26
C MET A 1 -22.59 0.05 -12.01
N ALA A 2 -21.96 0.03 -10.84
CA ALA A 2 -22.61 0.56 -9.64
C ALA A 2 -22.91 2.05 -9.87
N GLU A 3 -24.17 2.46 -9.74
CA GLU A 3 -24.54 3.87 -9.72
C GLU A 3 -23.70 4.54 -8.63
N ARG A 4 -22.84 5.46 -9.05
CA ARG A 4 -21.93 6.15 -8.16
C ARG A 4 -22.75 7.15 -7.38
N ASN A 5 -22.93 6.92 -6.08
CA ASN A 5 -23.66 7.85 -5.25
C ASN A 5 -22.91 9.20 -5.21
N GLN A 6 -23.49 10.25 -5.79
CA GLN A 6 -22.88 11.58 -5.85
C GLN A 6 -22.65 12.17 -4.45
N GLN A 7 -23.52 11.87 -3.49
CA GLN A 7 -23.43 12.43 -2.13
C GLN A 7 -22.15 11.98 -1.42
N VAL A 8 -21.79 10.69 -1.56
CA VAL A 8 -20.57 10.15 -0.97
C VAL A 8 -19.33 10.70 -1.69
N LEU A 9 -19.39 10.89 -3.01
CA LEU A 9 -18.30 11.52 -3.75
C LEU A 9 -18.02 12.94 -3.26
N ASP A 10 -19.06 13.75 -3.07
CA ASP A 10 -18.92 15.13 -2.61
C ASP A 10 -18.44 15.19 -1.15
N PHE A 11 -18.92 14.28 -0.29
CA PHE A 11 -18.42 14.13 1.08
C PHE A 11 -16.92 13.79 1.11
N VAL A 12 -16.51 12.74 0.39
CA VAL A 12 -15.09 12.33 0.34
C VAL A 12 -14.21 13.42 -0.28
N ARG A 13 -14.75 14.20 -1.23
CA ARG A 13 -14.06 15.34 -1.82
C ARG A 13 -13.80 16.43 -0.78
N GLN A 14 -14.82 16.82 0.00
CA GLN A 14 -14.68 17.82 1.06
C GLN A 14 -13.67 17.37 2.13
N GLU A 15 -13.73 16.11 2.53
CA GLU A 15 -12.85 15.61 3.59
C GLU A 15 -11.40 15.49 3.12
N LEU A 16 -11.17 15.09 1.87
CA LEU A 16 -9.83 15.11 1.25
C LEU A 16 -9.29 16.52 0.96
N GLU A 17 -10.17 17.51 0.85
CA GLU A 17 -9.78 18.90 0.69
C GLU A 17 -9.27 19.48 2.00
N LYS A 18 -9.96 19.20 3.12
CA LYS A 18 -9.52 19.54 4.47
C LYS A 18 -8.26 18.78 4.87
N GLU A 19 -8.23 17.46 4.64
CA GLU A 19 -7.16 16.56 5.07
C GLU A 19 -6.65 15.68 3.93
N PRO A 20 -5.58 16.10 3.22
CA PRO A 20 -5.10 15.41 2.02
C PRO A 20 -4.47 14.03 2.28
N ASN A 21 -4.06 13.75 3.53
CA ASN A 21 -3.35 12.54 3.93
C ASN A 21 -4.23 11.58 4.76
N LEU A 22 -5.53 11.83 4.84
CA LEU A 22 -6.45 11.02 5.63
C LEU A 22 -6.53 9.59 5.05
N PRO A 23 -6.42 8.53 5.89
CA PRO A 23 -6.51 7.15 5.43
C PRO A 23 -7.93 6.81 4.92
N SER A 24 -8.04 5.87 3.98
CA SER A 24 -9.33 5.51 3.35
C SER A 24 -10.32 4.80 4.27
N ARG A 25 -9.86 4.29 5.42
CA ARG A 25 -10.66 3.50 6.36
C ARG A 25 -11.66 4.36 7.16
N PRO A 26 -11.27 5.44 7.85
CA PRO A 26 -12.23 6.32 8.51
C PRO A 26 -13.22 6.98 7.53
N LEU A 27 -12.79 7.26 6.29
CA LEU A 27 -13.69 7.78 5.25
C LEU A 27 -14.73 6.75 4.80
N TYR A 28 -14.40 5.46 4.86
CA TYR A 28 -15.34 4.38 4.56
C TYR A 28 -16.38 4.25 5.68
N ASP A 29 -15.96 4.30 6.94
CA ASP A 29 -16.85 4.21 8.09
C ASP A 29 -17.86 5.38 8.09
N GLN A 30 -17.40 6.61 7.84
CA GLN A 30 -18.27 7.78 7.70
C GLN A 30 -19.17 7.71 6.45
N ALA A 31 -18.65 7.18 5.34
CA ALA A 31 -19.45 7.02 4.13
C ALA A 31 -20.57 5.97 4.31
N GLN A 32 -20.35 4.96 5.16
CA GLN A 32 -21.35 3.95 5.50
C GLN A 32 -22.51 4.54 6.34
N GLU A 33 -22.24 5.53 7.18
CA GLU A 33 -23.28 6.26 7.93
C GLU A 33 -24.19 7.07 7.00
N ILE A 34 -23.64 7.62 5.91
CA ILE A 34 -24.38 8.40 4.91
C ILE A 34 -25.17 7.49 3.98
N ASP A 35 -24.55 6.42 3.48
CA ASP A 35 -25.17 5.45 2.60
C ASP A 35 -24.83 4.01 3.03
N PRO A 36 -25.78 3.28 3.65
CA PRO A 36 -25.60 1.90 4.05
C PRO A 36 -25.23 0.97 2.88
N SER A 37 -25.59 1.34 1.64
CA SER A 37 -25.28 0.57 0.43
C SER A 37 -23.78 0.43 0.20
N ILE A 38 -22.97 1.33 0.77
CA ILE A 38 -21.52 1.26 0.73
C ILE A 38 -20.97 0.15 1.61
N GLY A 39 -21.71 -0.28 2.63
CA GLY A 39 -21.37 -1.45 3.44
C GLY A 39 -21.23 -2.74 2.63
N ASN A 40 -21.85 -2.81 1.43
CA ASN A 40 -21.72 -3.94 0.51
C ASN A 40 -20.42 -3.91 -0.31
N LEU A 41 -19.71 -2.77 -0.34
CA LEU A 41 -18.45 -2.60 -1.04
C LEU A 41 -17.30 -2.89 -0.09
N SER A 42 -16.28 -3.61 -0.56
CA SER A 42 -15.06 -3.76 0.26
C SER A 42 -14.33 -2.40 0.40
N PRO A 43 -13.55 -2.18 1.47
CA PRO A 43 -12.76 -0.96 1.64
C PRO A 43 -11.86 -0.63 0.43
N ASN A 44 -11.32 -1.67 -0.23
CA ASN A 44 -10.51 -1.52 -1.44
C ASN A 44 -11.36 -1.08 -2.66
N GLN A 45 -12.58 -1.59 -2.79
CA GLN A 45 -13.51 -1.16 -3.83
C GLN A 45 -13.98 0.27 -3.61
N PHE A 46 -14.26 0.65 -2.36
CA PHE A 46 -14.56 2.04 -2.00
C PHE A 46 -13.40 2.96 -2.39
N GLN A 47 -12.17 2.58 -2.04
CA GLN A 47 -10.98 3.34 -2.42
C GLN A 47 -10.85 3.51 -3.94
N GLY A 48 -11.07 2.44 -4.71
CA GLY A 48 -11.04 2.48 -6.18
C GLY A 48 -12.14 3.34 -6.79
N SER A 49 -13.33 3.31 -6.19
CA SER A 49 -14.54 3.92 -6.75
C SER A 49 -14.71 5.38 -6.36
N TYR A 50 -14.32 5.77 -5.15
CA TYR A 50 -14.59 7.10 -4.58
C TYR A 50 -13.29 7.90 -4.34
N PHE A 51 -12.31 7.30 -3.66
CA PHE A 51 -11.10 8.00 -3.20
C PHE A 51 -10.05 8.28 -4.30
N LEU A 52 -9.68 7.25 -5.06
CA LEU A 52 -8.67 7.32 -6.11
C LEU A 52 -9.00 8.32 -7.23
N PRO A 53 -10.24 8.38 -7.75
CA PRO A 53 -10.63 9.38 -8.75
C PRO A 53 -10.37 10.81 -8.28
N ILE A 54 -10.73 11.13 -7.04
CA ILE A 54 -10.56 12.48 -6.47
C ILE A 54 -9.07 12.83 -6.36
N LYS A 55 -8.23 11.91 -5.84
CA LYS A 55 -6.77 12.13 -5.79
C LYS A 55 -6.15 12.30 -7.18
N ARG A 56 -6.62 11.52 -8.16
CA ARG A 56 -6.17 11.61 -9.55
C ARG A 56 -6.54 12.97 -10.15
N GLU A 57 -7.79 13.41 -9.99
CA GLU A 57 -8.25 14.73 -10.44
C GLU A 57 -7.42 15.86 -9.83
N ARG A 58 -7.16 15.81 -8.52
CA ARG A 58 -6.32 16.80 -7.82
C ARG A 58 -4.90 16.83 -8.37
N SER A 59 -4.26 15.67 -8.53
CA SER A 59 -2.91 15.58 -9.10
C SER A 59 -2.85 16.05 -10.56
N ALA A 60 -3.93 15.83 -11.34
CA ALA A 60 -4.03 16.30 -12.72
C ALA A 60 -4.23 17.81 -12.79
N ARG A 61 -5.01 18.39 -11.86
CA ARG A 61 -5.16 19.85 -11.72
C ARG A 61 -3.86 20.52 -11.30
N ALA A 62 -3.13 19.97 -10.32
CA ALA A 62 -1.82 20.50 -9.91
C ALA A 62 -0.83 20.55 -11.09
N LYS A 63 -0.80 19.50 -11.92
CA LYS A 63 0.02 19.46 -13.15
C LYS A 63 -0.38 20.50 -14.20
N LYS A 64 -1.67 20.83 -14.30
CA LYS A 64 -2.17 21.87 -15.23
C LYS A 64 -1.94 23.29 -14.70
N ALA A 65 -1.91 23.48 -13.39
CA ALA A 65 -1.69 24.76 -12.73
C ALA A 65 -0.21 25.19 -12.65
N GLY A 66 0.73 24.41 -13.21
CA GLY A 66 2.16 24.72 -13.18
C GLY A 66 2.83 24.49 -11.82
N GLU A 67 2.09 23.96 -10.84
CA GLU A 67 2.59 23.63 -9.51
C GLU A 67 3.29 22.26 -9.58
N ALA A 68 4.59 22.30 -9.86
CA ALA A 68 5.41 21.13 -10.08
C ALA A 68 5.46 20.23 -8.83
N PRO A 69 5.29 18.90 -8.93
CA PRO A 69 5.83 18.01 -7.92
C PRO A 69 7.35 17.98 -8.06
N ALA A 70 8.03 18.51 -7.04
CA ALA A 70 9.42 18.17 -6.77
C ALA A 70 9.52 16.67 -6.44
N SER A 71 9.68 15.83 -7.46
CA SER A 71 10.52 14.62 -7.46
C SER A 71 10.20 13.69 -8.63
N GLY A 72 11.22 13.43 -9.45
CA GLY A 72 11.46 12.05 -9.89
C GLY A 72 10.80 11.56 -11.18
N ALA A 73 10.53 12.41 -12.19
CA ALA A 73 10.22 11.92 -13.53
C ALA A 73 11.44 12.02 -14.47
N LYS A 74 12.51 11.27 -14.17
CA LYS A 74 13.55 10.96 -15.18
C LYS A 74 12.95 9.99 -16.21
N ARG A 75 12.20 10.53 -17.16
CA ARG A 75 11.83 9.84 -18.40
C ARG A 75 13.10 9.64 -19.23
N LYS A 76 13.76 8.49 -19.09
CA LYS A 76 14.75 8.06 -20.08
C LYS A 76 13.98 7.62 -21.33
N LYS A 77 14.12 8.41 -22.39
CA LYS A 77 13.80 8.04 -23.77
C LYS A 77 14.46 6.69 -24.08
N SER A 78 13.68 5.65 -24.33
CA SER A 78 14.13 4.50 -25.11
C SER A 78 13.69 4.73 -26.55
N SER A 79 14.63 5.22 -27.36
CA SER A 79 14.58 5.11 -28.81
C SER A 79 14.61 3.63 -29.21
N THR A 80 13.64 3.24 -30.02
CA THR A 80 13.57 2.00 -30.78
C THR A 80 14.85 1.77 -31.61
N PRO A 81 15.20 0.54 -32.02
CA PRO A 81 14.67 0.09 -33.30
C PRO A 81 14.29 -1.40 -33.38
N GLN A 82 13.18 -1.60 -34.05
CA GLN A 82 12.70 -2.84 -34.63
C GLN A 82 13.55 -3.19 -35.86
N ARG A 83 14.18 -4.37 -35.91
CA ARG A 83 14.43 -5.05 -37.18
C ARG A 83 14.41 -6.58 -36.99
N ARG A 84 13.61 -7.21 -37.83
CA ARG A 84 13.26 -8.62 -37.85
C ARG A 84 14.35 -9.48 -38.54
N THR A 85 14.10 -10.79 -38.43
CA THR A 85 14.47 -11.93 -39.30
C THR A 85 15.84 -12.57 -39.15
N GLY A 86 15.81 -13.85 -38.72
CA GLY A 86 16.66 -14.90 -39.30
C GLY A 86 17.29 -15.87 -38.29
N ALA A 87 16.90 -17.14 -38.42
CA ALA A 87 17.67 -18.36 -38.11
C ALA A 87 17.74 -18.89 -36.65
N ALA A 88 16.99 -19.99 -36.47
CA ALA A 88 17.28 -21.25 -35.77
C ALA A 88 17.58 -21.28 -34.24
N PRO A 89 17.09 -22.32 -33.52
CA PRO A 89 17.22 -22.45 -32.07
C PRO A 89 18.44 -23.29 -31.70
N GLU A 90 19.37 -22.75 -30.92
CA GLU A 90 20.37 -23.59 -30.26
C GLU A 90 20.82 -22.97 -28.94
N SER A 91 20.50 -23.71 -27.87
CA SER A 91 21.17 -23.83 -26.59
C SER A 91 22.03 -22.70 -26.00
N ALA A 92 21.75 -22.51 -24.71
CA ALA A 92 22.67 -22.17 -23.65
C ALA A 92 22.80 -20.69 -23.24
N ALA A 93 22.20 -20.45 -22.07
CA ALA A 93 22.76 -19.72 -20.93
C ALA A 93 22.58 -18.20 -20.82
N ALA A 94 21.96 -17.86 -19.67
CA ALA A 94 21.91 -16.59 -18.92
C ALA A 94 20.78 -15.60 -19.27
N PRO A 95 20.18 -14.88 -18.27
CA PRO A 95 20.79 -14.50 -16.98
C PRO A 95 19.84 -14.52 -15.75
N GLU A 96 20.02 -15.46 -14.82
CA GLU A 96 19.42 -15.39 -13.46
C GLU A 96 20.22 -14.50 -12.48
N SER A 97 21.37 -13.96 -12.90
CA SER A 97 22.33 -13.32 -11.99
C SER A 97 22.11 -11.82 -11.74
N ARG A 98 20.91 -11.27 -12.03
CA ARG A 98 20.61 -9.84 -11.76
C ARG A 98 19.71 -9.60 -10.54
N ALA A 99 19.21 -10.66 -9.90
CA ALA A 99 18.37 -10.55 -8.70
C ALA A 99 19.13 -10.64 -7.36
N GLN A 100 20.45 -10.91 -7.38
CA GLN A 100 21.22 -11.21 -6.17
C GLN A 100 22.14 -10.08 -5.68
N GLN A 101 22.06 -8.88 -6.26
CA GLN A 101 22.87 -7.71 -5.83
C GLN A 101 22.04 -6.56 -5.24
N ALA A 102 20.83 -6.84 -4.73
CA ALA A 102 20.11 -5.94 -3.82
C ALA A 102 20.23 -6.44 -2.37
N GLY A 103 21.45 -6.82 -1.98
CA GLY A 103 21.80 -7.24 -0.63
C GLY A 103 22.32 -6.07 0.18
N GLU A 104 21.43 -5.20 0.68
CA GLU A 104 21.68 -4.39 1.87
C GLU A 104 20.39 -4.26 2.70
N ARG A 105 20.27 -5.14 3.71
CA ARG A 105 19.42 -4.99 4.92
C ARG A 105 17.92 -4.73 4.72
N ALA A 106 17.28 -5.36 3.75
CA ALA A 106 15.82 -5.41 3.74
C ALA A 106 15.34 -6.49 4.73
N LEU A 107 14.77 -6.07 5.86
CA LEU A 107 14.03 -6.94 6.78
C LEU A 107 13.05 -7.79 5.96
N ASP A 108 13.09 -9.12 6.09
CA ASP A 108 12.18 -10.00 5.35
C ASP A 108 10.73 -9.72 5.80
N PRO A 109 9.84 -9.24 4.91
CA PRO A 109 8.45 -8.95 5.28
C PRO A 109 7.70 -10.18 5.80
N ARG A 110 8.10 -11.39 5.40
CA ARG A 110 7.52 -12.63 5.90
C ARG A 110 7.87 -12.88 7.35
N GLN A 111 9.07 -12.49 7.76
CA GLN A 111 9.57 -12.65 9.12
C GLN A 111 8.89 -11.68 10.08
N VAL A 112 8.79 -10.40 9.68
CA VAL A 112 8.00 -9.40 10.41
C VAL A 112 6.56 -9.89 10.60
N ARG A 113 5.94 -10.41 9.53
CA ARG A 113 4.58 -10.96 9.59
C ARG A 113 4.45 -12.11 10.59
N ASN A 114 5.41 -13.04 10.65
CA ASN A 114 5.37 -14.16 11.59
C ASN A 114 5.44 -13.70 13.05
N VAL A 115 6.29 -12.72 13.35
CA VAL A 115 6.41 -12.15 14.70
C VAL A 115 5.11 -11.44 15.13
N PHE A 116 4.49 -10.67 14.24
CA PHE A 116 3.18 -10.06 14.53
C PHE A 116 2.07 -11.09 14.78
N LEU A 117 2.06 -12.19 14.03
CA LEU A 117 1.09 -13.27 14.25
C LEU A 117 1.31 -13.97 15.59
N GLN A 118 2.57 -14.14 16.01
CA GLN A 118 2.91 -14.71 17.30
C GLN A 118 2.48 -13.79 18.44
N PHE A 119 2.80 -12.50 18.37
CA PHE A 119 2.32 -11.49 19.30
C PHE A 119 0.79 -11.46 19.41
N ALA A 120 0.08 -11.52 18.29
CA ALA A 120 -1.38 -11.53 18.29
C ALA A 120 -1.96 -12.79 18.95
N ARG A 121 -1.32 -13.95 18.80
CA ARG A 121 -1.70 -15.18 19.51
C ARG A 121 -1.50 -15.03 21.01
N ASP A 122 -0.35 -14.53 21.43
CA ASP A 122 -0.03 -14.37 22.86
C ASP A 122 -0.94 -13.30 23.50
N PHE A 123 -1.33 -12.27 22.74
CA PHE A 123 -2.32 -11.29 23.16
C PHE A 123 -3.71 -11.90 23.34
N ALA A 124 -4.12 -12.80 22.44
CA ALA A 124 -5.42 -13.45 22.51
C ALA A 124 -5.53 -14.46 23.67
N VAL A 125 -4.41 -14.97 24.15
CA VAL A 125 -4.34 -15.85 25.34
C VAL A 125 -4.39 -15.03 26.64
N ALA A 126 -3.98 -13.76 26.61
CA ALA A 126 -4.02 -12.91 27.80
C ALA A 126 -5.48 -12.61 28.19
N GLU A 127 -5.89 -13.14 29.34
CA GLU A 127 -7.26 -12.96 29.86
C GLU A 127 -7.34 -11.74 30.78
N SER A 128 -6.23 -11.37 31.41
CA SER A 128 -6.17 -10.29 32.39
C SER A 128 -5.46 -9.03 31.87
N ARG A 129 -5.89 -7.87 32.40
CA ARG A 129 -5.26 -6.58 32.09
C ARG A 129 -3.79 -6.55 32.48
N SER A 130 -3.41 -7.27 33.53
CA SER A 130 -2.02 -7.38 34.00
C SER A 130 -1.15 -8.17 33.01
N GLU A 131 -1.67 -9.28 32.48
CA GLU A 131 -0.99 -10.06 31.42
C GLU A 131 -0.81 -9.25 30.15
N ILE A 132 -1.81 -8.45 29.75
CA ILE A 132 -1.70 -7.55 28.59
C ILE A 132 -0.56 -6.54 28.80
N VAL A 133 -0.46 -5.94 29.99
CA VAL A 133 0.61 -4.97 30.30
C VAL A 133 1.98 -5.65 30.33
N GLU A 134 2.07 -6.84 30.91
CA GLU A 134 3.31 -7.64 30.88
C GLU A 134 3.72 -7.99 29.44
N MET A 135 2.75 -8.32 28.58
CA MET A 135 3.00 -8.64 27.19
C MET A 135 3.47 -7.41 26.38
N LEU A 136 2.87 -6.24 26.63
CA LEU A 136 3.32 -4.97 26.06
C LEU A 136 4.75 -4.60 26.49
N SER A 137 5.16 -4.97 27.70
CA SER A 137 6.54 -4.74 28.17
C SER A 137 7.58 -5.61 27.45
N LYS A 138 7.14 -6.72 26.83
CA LYS A 138 7.99 -7.65 26.06
C LYS A 138 8.04 -7.34 24.56
N VAL A 139 7.41 -6.25 24.09
CA VAL A 139 7.38 -5.87 22.67
C VAL A 139 8.79 -5.70 22.10
N ASP A 140 9.71 -5.15 22.90
CA ASP A 140 11.10 -4.96 22.48
C ASP A 140 11.81 -6.29 22.17
N ASP A 141 11.49 -7.37 22.90
CA ASP A 141 12.05 -8.70 22.65
C ASP A 141 11.60 -9.25 21.27
N TYR A 142 10.35 -8.99 20.88
CA TYR A 142 9.84 -9.38 19.57
C TYR A 142 10.50 -8.58 18.44
N VAL A 143 10.74 -7.28 18.65
CA VAL A 143 11.45 -6.43 17.68
C VAL A 143 12.90 -6.89 17.53
N ASP A 144 13.57 -7.17 18.65
CA ASP A 144 14.94 -7.69 18.68
C ASP A 144 15.06 -9.04 17.97
N GLN A 145 14.04 -9.88 18.05
CA GLN A 145 14.00 -11.16 17.33
C GLN A 145 14.00 -10.95 15.81
N VAL A 146 13.26 -9.96 15.30
CA VAL A 146 13.27 -9.61 13.86
C VAL A 146 14.64 -9.02 13.47
N VAL A 147 15.19 -8.11 14.28
CA VAL A 147 16.47 -7.45 13.97
C VAL A 147 17.65 -8.42 14.02
N LYS A 148 17.66 -9.38 14.96
CA LYS A 148 18.70 -10.41 15.07
C LYS A 148 18.67 -11.43 13.93
N GLN A 149 17.48 -11.80 13.44
CA GLN A 149 17.36 -12.79 12.37
C GLN A 149 17.55 -12.20 10.96
N GLY A 150 17.53 -10.86 10.82
CA GLY A 150 17.82 -10.14 9.57
C GLY A 150 19.28 -9.72 9.40
N ARG A 151 20.18 -10.10 10.31
CA ARG A 151 21.64 -9.92 10.23
C ARG A 151 22.34 -11.23 9.89
#